data_AF-A0A968T9J8-F1
#
_entry.id   AF-A0A968T9J8-F1
#
_cell.length_a   1.000
_cell.length_b   1.000
_cell.length_c   1.000
_cell.angle_alpha   90.00
_cell.angle_beta   90.00
_cell.angle_gamma   90.00
#
_symmetry.space_group_name_H-M   'P 1'
#
loop_
_entity.id
_entity.type
_entity.pdbx_description
1 polymer ?
#
loop_
_entity_poly.entity_id
_entity_poly.type
_entity_poly.pdbx_seq_one_letter_code
_entity_poly.pdbx_strand_id
1 'polypeptide(L)'
;MKIKQISVTGLFGIFNHVIPLNTDERITIIHGPNGFGKTIVLRMLNGFFDSRYSVFRNIPFNQFIVEFDSGNIVEISKSRNDLNKPMGKEQVQIEFREYNSDHAQSFSLKRMMDASDMDFPIGILDDIVPGLERMGAKRWYYAPTGETLSLNDVIDRFENIPPLGRIKSRKEPDWLESVKSVDIRLIESQRLLNFVPERSSKRYPKLPTILNTVSAYSEEIAS
;
A
#
# COMPACT_ATOMS: atom_id res chain seq x y z
N MET A 1 0.23 -3.32 20.87
CA MET A 1 -1.18 -3.15 20.48
C MET A 1 -1.55 -4.25 19.50
N LYS A 2 -2.79 -4.75 19.52
CA LYS A 2 -3.28 -5.74 18.55
C LYS A 2 -4.51 -5.21 17.84
N ILE A 3 -4.70 -5.60 16.59
CA ILE A 3 -5.92 -5.25 15.87
C ILE A 3 -7.06 -6.15 16.38
N LYS A 4 -8.16 -5.53 16.76
CA LYS A 4 -9.39 -6.18 17.20
C LYS A 4 -10.42 -6.22 16.08
N GLN A 5 -10.52 -5.16 15.28
CA GLN A 5 -11.50 -5.07 14.21
C GLN A 5 -10.99 -4.19 13.06
N ILE A 6 -11.37 -4.57 11.84
CA ILE A 6 -11.15 -3.77 10.63
C ILE A 6 -12.53 -3.47 10.03
N SER A 7 -12.81 -2.20 9.75
CA SER A 7 -14.06 -1.79 9.11
C SER A 7 -13.79 -0.90 7.90
N VAL A 8 -14.60 -1.04 6.86
CA VAL A 8 -14.60 -0.13 5.71
C VAL A 8 -16.02 0.18 5.30
N THR A 9 -16.31 1.44 4.99
CA THR A 9 -17.61 1.89 4.49
C THR A 9 -17.49 2.49 3.09
N GLY A 10 -18.52 2.29 2.27
CA GLY A 10 -18.58 2.81 0.90
C GLY A 10 -17.50 2.26 -0.02
N LEU A 11 -16.95 1.08 0.25
CA LEU A 11 -15.96 0.43 -0.60
C LEU A 11 -16.60 0.16 -1.98
N PHE A 12 -15.98 0.66 -3.05
CA PHE A 12 -16.55 0.67 -4.40
C PHE A 12 -17.92 1.34 -4.49
N GLY A 13 -18.25 2.21 -3.54
CA GLY A 13 -19.53 2.92 -3.44
C GLY A 13 -20.70 2.06 -2.95
N ILE A 14 -20.50 0.76 -2.69
CA ILE A 14 -21.59 -0.19 -2.45
C ILE A 14 -21.37 -1.11 -1.26
N PHE A 15 -20.12 -1.37 -0.86
CA PHE A 15 -19.82 -2.35 0.18
C PHE A 15 -19.45 -1.70 1.50
N ASN A 16 -20.04 -2.22 2.56
CA ASN A 16 -19.63 -1.96 3.93
C ASN A 16 -19.18 -3.29 4.54
N HIS A 17 -17.97 -3.33 5.09
CA HIS A 17 -17.44 -4.52 5.76
C HIS A 17 -17.06 -4.19 7.19
N VAL A 18 -17.36 -5.13 8.09
CA VAL A 18 -16.88 -5.15 9.47
C VAL A 18 -16.28 -6.53 9.68
N ILE A 19 -15.00 -6.58 9.98
CA ILE A 19 -14.21 -7.81 10.11
C ILE A 19 -13.64 -7.83 11.54
N PRO A 20 -14.34 -8.45 12.50
CA PRO A 20 -13.77 -8.70 13.81
C PRO A 20 -12.66 -9.75 13.67
N LEU A 21 -11.52 -9.49 14.28
CA LEU A 21 -10.41 -10.45 14.34
C LEU A 21 -10.56 -11.31 15.58
N ASN A 22 -10.37 -12.62 15.41
CA ASN A 22 -10.35 -13.56 16.51
C ASN A 22 -9.04 -13.42 17.29
N THR A 23 -9.11 -12.73 18.44
CA THR A 23 -7.95 -12.49 19.31
C THR A 23 -7.59 -13.70 20.18
N ASP A 24 -8.52 -14.63 20.37
CA ASP A 24 -8.36 -15.78 21.27
C ASP A 24 -7.62 -16.91 20.55
N GLU A 25 -8.16 -17.40 19.43
CA GLU A 25 -7.55 -18.48 18.64
C GLU A 25 -6.52 -17.94 17.62
N ARG A 26 -6.44 -16.61 17.44
CA ARG A 26 -5.51 -15.91 16.54
C ARG A 26 -5.60 -16.31 15.07
N ILE A 27 -6.71 -16.92 14.68
CA ILE A 27 -7.00 -17.31 13.30
C ILE A 27 -8.35 -16.71 12.92
N THR A 28 -8.36 -15.91 11.86
CA THR A 28 -9.59 -15.32 11.31
C THR A 28 -9.72 -15.73 9.85
N ILE A 29 -10.83 -16.39 9.50
CA ILE A 29 -11.14 -16.80 8.13
C ILE A 29 -12.15 -15.83 7.55
N ILE A 30 -11.75 -15.07 6.53
CA ILE A 30 -12.63 -14.15 5.81
C ILE A 30 -13.13 -14.87 4.55
N HIS A 31 -14.43 -15.16 4.51
CA HIS A 31 -15.08 -15.76 3.34
C HIS A 31 -16.14 -14.82 2.74
N GLY A 32 -16.51 -15.05 1.48
CA GLY A 32 -17.51 -14.27 0.76
C GLY A 32 -17.33 -14.40 -0.75
N PRO A 33 -18.29 -13.93 -1.57
CA PRO A 33 -18.20 -14.05 -3.02
C PRO A 33 -16.98 -13.33 -3.60
N ASN A 34 -16.55 -13.73 -4.81
CA ASN A 34 -15.50 -13.03 -5.54
C ASN A 34 -15.95 -11.61 -5.88
N GLY A 35 -15.03 -10.65 -5.84
CA GLY A 35 -15.33 -9.23 -6.11
C GLY A 35 -15.83 -8.43 -4.90
N PHE A 36 -16.13 -9.06 -3.77
CA PHE A 36 -16.57 -8.38 -2.52
C PHE A 36 -15.42 -7.71 -1.74
N GLY A 37 -14.34 -7.30 -2.40
CA GLY A 37 -13.31 -6.49 -1.75
C GLY A 37 -12.45 -7.16 -0.66
N LYS A 38 -12.58 -8.46 -0.37
CA LYS A 38 -11.78 -9.16 0.67
C LYS A 38 -10.27 -8.85 0.60
N THR A 39 -9.67 -9.09 -0.56
CA THR A 39 -8.25 -8.80 -0.81
C THR A 39 -7.94 -7.31 -0.72
N ILE A 40 -8.90 -6.46 -1.11
CA ILE A 40 -8.73 -5.01 -1.10
C ILE A 40 -8.68 -4.47 0.32
N VAL A 41 -9.54 -4.98 1.23
CA VAL A 41 -9.48 -4.63 2.65
C VAL A 41 -8.14 -5.01 3.27
N LEU A 42 -7.62 -6.21 2.96
CA LEU A 42 -6.29 -6.65 3.42
C LEU A 42 -5.15 -5.79 2.84
N ARG A 43 -5.25 -5.37 1.58
CA ARG A 43 -4.28 -4.45 0.94
C ARG A 43 -4.33 -3.06 1.53
N MET A 44 -5.52 -2.54 1.87
CA MET A 44 -5.68 -1.27 2.56
C MET A 44 -5.02 -1.32 3.94
N LEU A 45 -5.28 -2.39 4.70
CA LEU A 45 -4.61 -2.61 5.99
C LEU A 45 -3.10 -2.60 5.82
N ASN A 46 -2.55 -3.44 4.94
CA ASN A 46 -1.12 -3.50 4.70
C ASN A 46 -0.54 -2.15 4.25
N GLY A 47 -1.23 -1.42 3.36
CA GLY A 47 -0.78 -0.12 2.89
C GLY A 47 -0.75 0.95 3.98
N PHE A 48 -1.60 0.86 5.00
CA PHE A 48 -1.50 1.73 6.16
C PHE A 48 -0.22 1.47 6.95
N PHE A 49 0.07 0.22 7.30
CA PHE A 49 1.24 -0.14 8.11
C PHE A 49 2.58 0.03 7.36
N ASP A 50 2.60 -0.24 6.05
CA ASP A 50 3.80 -0.09 5.20
C ASP A 50 4.05 1.36 4.71
N SER A 51 3.29 2.36 5.16
CA SER A 51 3.31 3.74 4.62
C SER A 51 3.00 3.86 3.12
N ARG A 52 2.41 2.83 2.51
CA ARG A 52 2.01 2.81 1.09
C ARG A 52 0.61 3.37 0.93
N TYR A 53 0.49 4.68 1.09
CA TYR A 53 -0.81 5.36 1.10
C TYR A 53 -1.47 5.50 -0.27
N SER A 54 -0.78 5.18 -1.37
CA SER A 54 -1.36 5.15 -2.72
C SER A 54 -2.62 4.28 -2.81
N VAL A 55 -2.70 3.20 -2.03
CA VAL A 55 -3.87 2.31 -1.96
C VAL A 55 -5.13 3.08 -1.56
N PHE A 56 -5.02 3.99 -0.58
CA PHE A 56 -6.13 4.84 -0.13
C PHE A 56 -6.43 5.98 -1.10
N ARG A 57 -5.57 6.26 -2.08
CA ARG A 57 -5.86 7.25 -3.12
C ARG A 57 -6.65 6.59 -4.25
N ASN A 58 -6.18 5.43 -4.69
CA ASN A 58 -6.68 4.73 -5.87
C ASN A 58 -8.01 3.98 -5.63
N ILE A 59 -8.26 3.50 -4.41
CA ILE A 59 -9.48 2.76 -4.10
C ILE A 59 -10.61 3.74 -3.73
N PRO A 60 -11.80 3.62 -4.32
CA PRO A 60 -12.98 4.35 -3.85
C PRO A 60 -13.51 3.72 -2.54
N PHE A 61 -13.53 4.53 -1.47
CA PHE A 61 -14.13 4.21 -0.17
C PHE A 61 -14.50 5.53 0.53
N ASN A 62 -15.36 5.44 1.54
CA ASN A 62 -15.74 6.60 2.36
C ASN A 62 -14.86 6.67 3.62
N GLN A 63 -14.80 5.58 4.38
CA GLN A 63 -14.10 5.50 5.66
C GLN A 63 -13.47 4.12 5.82
N PHE A 64 -12.26 4.07 6.35
CA PHE A 64 -11.55 2.84 6.74
C PHE A 64 -11.11 2.98 8.20
N ILE A 65 -11.46 2.02 9.04
CA ILE A 65 -11.28 2.08 10.48
C ILE A 65 -10.53 0.84 10.95
N VAL A 66 -9.51 1.04 11.80
CA VAL A 66 -8.81 -0.02 12.50
C VAL A 66 -8.99 0.21 13.99
N GLU A 67 -9.66 -0.72 14.67
CA GLU A 67 -9.84 -0.71 16.12
C GLU A 67 -8.83 -1.66 16.76
N PHE A 68 -8.17 -1.19 17.83
CA PHE A 68 -7.20 -1.97 18.58
C PHE A 68 -7.81 -2.55 19.87
N ASP A 69 -7.16 -3.58 20.41
CA ASP A 69 -7.52 -4.20 21.70
C ASP A 69 -7.48 -3.22 22.88
N SER A 70 -6.66 -2.17 22.80
CA SER A 70 -6.61 -1.08 23.77
C SER A 70 -7.79 -0.09 23.70
N GLY A 71 -8.68 -0.22 22.71
CA GLY A 71 -9.75 0.74 22.42
C GLY A 71 -9.32 1.95 21.58
N ASN A 72 -8.04 2.02 21.19
CA ASN A 72 -7.55 3.03 20.26
C ASN A 72 -8.15 2.80 18.86
N ILE A 73 -8.36 3.88 18.12
CA ILE A 73 -8.97 3.85 16.79
C ILE A 73 -8.12 4.66 15.83
N VAL A 74 -7.80 4.05 14.69
CA VAL A 74 -7.32 4.76 13.51
C VAL A 74 -8.45 4.84 12.51
N GLU A 75 -8.72 6.05 12.05
CA GLU A 75 -9.68 6.33 10.99
C GLU A 75 -8.96 6.95 9.79
N ILE A 76 -9.28 6.46 8.59
CA ILE A 76 -8.81 7.01 7.32
C ILE A 76 -10.03 7.36 6.50
N SER A 77 -10.13 8.61 6.09
CA SER A 77 -11.24 9.12 5.29
C SER A 77 -10.74 9.98 4.14
N LYS A 78 -11.57 10.10 3.10
CA LYS A 78 -11.30 11.00 1.98
C LYS A 78 -12.07 12.28 2.19
N SER A 79 -11.37 13.40 2.39
CA SER A 79 -11.99 14.73 2.42
C SER A 79 -11.82 15.43 1.07
N ARG A 80 -12.87 16.13 0.64
CA ARG A 80 -12.80 17.08 -0.46
C ARG A 80 -12.57 18.46 0.12
N ASN A 81 -11.34 18.96 -0.02
CA ASN A 81 -11.09 20.39 0.19
C ASN A 81 -11.47 21.14 -1.10
N ASP A 82 -12.38 22.11 -0.96
CA ASP A 82 -13.04 22.96 -1.98
C ASP A 82 -14.31 22.41 -2.65
N LEU A 83 -15.47 22.82 -2.11
CA LEU A 83 -16.79 22.71 -2.75
C LEU A 83 -16.96 23.67 -3.95
N ASN A 84 -16.07 24.66 -4.10
CA ASN A 84 -16.21 25.75 -5.08
C ASN A 84 -15.34 25.61 -6.35
N LYS A 85 -14.64 24.48 -6.54
CA LYS A 85 -13.95 24.17 -7.79
C LYS A 85 -14.45 22.83 -8.34
N PRO A 86 -14.82 22.74 -9.62
CA PRO A 86 -15.26 21.47 -10.24
C PRO A 86 -14.15 20.40 -10.28
N MET A 87 -12.91 20.77 -9.93
CA MET A 87 -11.74 19.88 -9.74
C MET A 87 -11.20 19.96 -8.29
N GLY A 88 -12.09 19.99 -7.28
CA GLY A 88 -11.69 19.85 -5.88
C GLY A 88 -10.88 18.56 -5.68
N LYS A 89 -9.66 18.68 -5.14
CA LYS A 89 -8.69 17.58 -5.08
C LYS A 89 -8.96 16.72 -3.85
N GLU A 90 -9.15 15.42 -4.05
CA GLU A 90 -9.33 14.47 -2.94
C GLU A 90 -8.04 14.38 -2.11
N GLN A 91 -8.18 14.63 -0.80
CA GLN A 91 -7.10 14.47 0.18
C GLN A 91 -7.47 13.31 1.09
N VAL A 92 -6.48 12.46 1.38
CA VAL A 92 -6.66 11.39 2.37
C VAL A 92 -6.29 11.98 3.73
N GLN A 93 -7.25 11.97 4.64
CA GLN A 93 -7.05 12.34 6.04
C GLN A 93 -6.97 11.08 6.88
N ILE A 94 -5.97 11.05 7.76
CA ILE A 94 -5.77 10.01 8.75
C ILE A 94 -6.01 10.68 10.10
N GLU A 95 -7.00 10.19 10.84
CA GLU A 95 -7.28 10.59 12.21
C GLU A 95 -6.95 9.43 13.14
N PHE A 96 -6.29 9.73 14.24
CA PHE A 96 -6.03 8.80 15.32
C PHE A 96 -6.68 9.32 16.59
N ARG A 97 -7.44 8.43 17.22
CA ARG A 97 -8.13 8.68 18.48
C ARG A 97 -7.66 7.66 19.51
N GLU A 98 -7.08 8.18 20.58
CA GLU A 98 -6.71 7.37 21.72
C GLU A 98 -7.92 7.09 22.62
N TYR A 99 -7.95 5.91 23.22
CA TYR A 99 -9.00 5.51 24.14
C TYR A 99 -9.05 6.46 25.35
N ASN A 100 -10.26 6.93 25.70
CA ASN A 100 -10.52 7.89 26.79
C ASN A 100 -9.88 9.28 26.61
N SER A 101 -9.46 9.65 25.41
CA SER A 101 -8.98 11.00 25.10
C SER A 101 -9.91 11.70 24.12
N ASP A 102 -10.32 12.93 24.44
CA ASP A 102 -11.02 13.81 23.49
C ASP A 102 -10.04 14.45 22.48
N HIS A 103 -8.74 14.17 22.63
CA HIS A 103 -7.71 14.62 21.71
C HIS A 103 -7.59 13.65 20.53
N ALA A 104 -8.20 14.02 19.40
CA ALA A 104 -7.93 13.40 18.11
C ALA A 104 -6.69 14.04 17.47
N GLN A 105 -5.72 13.22 17.09
CA GLN A 105 -4.57 13.65 16.30
C GLN A 105 -4.87 13.39 14.82
N SER A 106 -4.77 14.41 13.98
CA SER A 106 -5.02 14.27 12.54
C SER A 106 -3.79 14.56 11.71
N PHE A 107 -3.67 13.84 10.61
CA PHE A 107 -2.62 13.98 9.61
C PHE A 107 -3.25 13.95 8.22
N SER A 108 -3.03 15.01 7.45
CA SER A 108 -3.51 15.10 6.07
C SER A 108 -2.38 14.75 5.11
N LEU A 109 -2.58 13.68 4.33
CA LEU A 109 -1.66 13.32 3.26
C LEU A 109 -1.78 14.32 2.11
N LYS A 110 -0.72 15.11 1.92
CA LYS A 110 -0.60 16.03 0.77
C LYS A 110 -0.75 15.28 -0.56
N ARG A 111 -1.27 16.01 -1.55
CA ARG A 111 -1.70 15.65 -2.93
C ARG A 111 -0.96 14.49 -3.61
N MET A 112 -1.64 13.80 -4.53
CA MET A 112 -0.99 12.99 -5.57
C MET A 112 0.08 13.82 -6.26
N MET A 113 1.30 13.29 -6.30
CA MET A 113 2.33 13.93 -7.10
C MET A 113 1.94 13.80 -8.56
N ASP A 114 1.89 14.94 -9.23
CA ASP A 114 1.76 14.98 -10.68
C ASP A 114 3.13 15.00 -11.34
N ALA A 115 3.15 14.66 -12.63
CA ALA A 115 4.32 14.77 -13.49
C ALA A 115 5.01 16.14 -13.40
N SER A 116 4.20 17.20 -13.25
CA SER A 116 4.63 18.58 -13.14
C SER A 116 5.22 18.94 -11.78
N ASP A 117 4.96 18.13 -10.75
CA ASP A 117 5.48 18.35 -9.39
C ASP A 117 6.85 17.69 -9.19
N MET A 118 7.37 16.98 -10.20
CA MET A 118 8.63 16.25 -10.14
C MET A 118 9.76 17.13 -10.66
N ASP A 119 10.83 17.24 -9.87
CA ASP A 119 12.06 17.95 -10.27
C ASP A 119 12.88 17.17 -11.33
N PHE A 120 12.33 16.08 -11.86
CA PHE A 120 12.97 15.23 -12.86
C PHE A 120 11.94 14.63 -13.83
N PRO A 121 12.37 14.29 -15.06
CA PRO A 121 11.49 13.64 -16.04
C PRO A 121 11.04 12.26 -15.56
N ILE A 122 9.73 12.00 -15.61
CA ILE A 122 9.16 10.69 -15.22
C ILE A 122 9.70 9.53 -16.08
N GLY A 123 10.13 9.80 -17.31
CA GLY A 123 10.72 8.77 -18.18
C GLY A 123 12.02 8.15 -17.66
N ILE A 124 12.63 8.71 -16.62
CA ILE A 124 13.81 8.10 -15.97
C ILE A 124 13.42 6.94 -15.05
N LEU A 125 12.14 6.80 -14.69
CA LEU A 125 11.70 5.80 -13.70
C LEU A 125 11.92 4.36 -14.16
N ASP A 126 11.67 4.09 -15.44
CA ASP A 126 11.90 2.79 -16.08
C ASP A 126 13.39 2.45 -16.27
N ASP A 127 14.27 3.47 -16.22
CA ASP A 127 15.72 3.25 -16.26
C ASP A 127 16.31 2.98 -14.88
N ILE A 128 15.79 3.64 -13.83
CA ILE A 128 16.35 3.55 -12.47
C ILE A 128 15.74 2.42 -11.64
N VAL A 129 14.50 2.01 -11.92
CA VAL A 129 13.80 0.96 -11.17
C VAL A 129 13.97 -0.36 -11.92
N PRO A 130 14.75 -1.33 -11.38
CA PRO A 130 14.97 -2.60 -12.06
C PRO A 130 13.66 -3.36 -12.28
N GLY A 131 13.40 -3.79 -13.53
CA GLY A 131 12.20 -4.57 -13.88
C GLY A 131 10.92 -3.73 -13.96
N LEU A 132 11.02 -2.40 -13.98
CA LEU A 132 9.89 -1.51 -14.22
C LEU A 132 9.84 -1.14 -15.71
N GLU A 133 8.76 -1.51 -16.38
CA GLU A 133 8.57 -1.25 -17.81
C GLU A 133 7.45 -0.23 -18.00
N ARG A 134 7.69 0.80 -18.82
CA ARG A 134 6.69 1.85 -19.04
C ARG A 134 5.61 1.38 -20.01
N MET A 135 4.37 1.32 -19.55
CA MET A 135 3.19 0.93 -20.34
C MET A 135 2.37 2.13 -20.83
N GLY A 136 2.58 3.32 -20.25
CA GLY A 136 1.87 4.53 -20.65
C GLY A 136 2.40 5.79 -19.96
N ALA A 137 1.68 6.90 -20.10
CA ALA A 137 2.15 8.20 -19.63
C ALA A 137 2.47 8.25 -18.12
N LYS A 138 1.63 7.61 -17.29
CA LYS A 138 1.75 7.52 -15.83
C LYS A 138 1.50 6.09 -15.31
N ARG A 139 1.81 5.07 -16.12
CA ARG A 139 1.59 3.65 -15.80
C ARG A 139 2.81 2.82 -16.16
N TRP A 140 3.18 1.93 -15.24
CA TRP A 140 4.29 1.00 -15.39
C TRP A 140 3.83 -0.42 -15.11
N TYR A 141 4.48 -1.38 -15.75
CA TYR A 141 4.40 -2.80 -15.44
C TYR A 141 5.64 -3.19 -14.64
N TYR A 142 5.46 -3.78 -13.48
CA TYR A 142 6.57 -4.27 -12.67
C TYR A 142 6.75 -5.77 -12.91
N ALA A 143 7.71 -6.14 -13.77
CA ALA A 143 7.96 -7.50 -14.20
C ALA A 143 8.18 -8.50 -13.04
N PRO A 144 8.85 -8.14 -11.93
CA PRO A 144 9.02 -9.06 -10.80
C PRO A 144 7.73 -9.42 -10.04
N THR A 145 6.64 -8.65 -10.14
CA THR A 145 5.34 -9.04 -9.54
C THR A 145 4.21 -9.19 -10.54
N GLY A 146 4.42 -8.81 -11.80
CA GLY A 146 3.38 -8.76 -12.82
C GLY A 146 2.32 -7.69 -12.58
N GLU A 147 2.57 -6.72 -11.68
CA GLU A 147 1.59 -5.69 -11.33
C GLU A 147 1.67 -4.48 -12.27
N THR A 148 0.52 -3.82 -12.47
CA THR A 148 0.50 -2.49 -13.09
C THR A 148 0.50 -1.43 -11.99
N LEU A 149 1.53 -0.59 -11.96
CA LEU A 149 1.77 0.46 -10.97
C LEU A 149 1.47 1.84 -11.56
N SER A 150 0.82 2.70 -10.77
CA SER A 150 0.71 4.14 -11.06
C SER A 150 1.96 4.88 -10.60
N LEU A 151 2.12 6.15 -11.02
CA LEU A 151 3.23 7.00 -10.56
C LEU A 151 3.36 7.05 -9.03
N ASN A 152 2.24 7.16 -8.32
CA ASN A 152 2.27 7.22 -6.86
C ASN A 152 2.61 5.85 -6.25
N ASP A 153 2.23 4.74 -6.89
CA ASP A 153 2.64 3.39 -6.44
C ASP A 153 4.15 3.17 -6.63
N VAL A 154 4.71 3.66 -7.75
CA VAL A 154 6.16 3.60 -8.00
C VAL A 154 6.91 4.46 -6.97
N ILE A 155 6.43 5.68 -6.71
CA ILE A 155 7.02 6.55 -5.69
C ILE A 155 6.96 5.87 -4.32
N ASP A 156 5.78 5.44 -3.86
CA ASP A 156 5.59 4.87 -2.52
C ASP A 156 6.34 3.51 -2.36
N ARG A 157 6.62 2.77 -3.44
CA ARG A 157 7.29 1.45 -3.37
C ARG A 157 8.81 1.54 -3.52
N PHE A 158 9.31 2.42 -4.38
CA PHE A 158 10.73 2.54 -4.71
C PHE A 158 11.38 3.78 -4.10
N GLU A 159 10.85 4.24 -2.97
CA GLU A 159 11.32 5.41 -2.22
C GLU A 159 12.83 5.36 -1.91
N ASN A 160 13.38 4.16 -1.72
CA ASN A 160 14.80 3.99 -1.40
C ASN A 160 15.75 4.24 -2.59
N ILE A 161 15.22 4.42 -3.81
CA ILE A 161 16.00 4.63 -5.03
C ILE A 161 16.06 6.13 -5.34
N PRO A 162 17.24 6.78 -5.36
CA PRO A 162 17.36 8.16 -5.82
C PRO A 162 16.91 8.29 -7.29
N PRO A 163 16.19 9.37 -7.68
CA PRO A 163 15.84 10.57 -6.91
C PRO A 163 14.54 10.46 -6.09
N LEU A 164 13.85 9.31 -6.08
CA LEU A 164 12.55 9.11 -5.42
C LEU A 164 12.61 9.38 -3.92
N GLY A 165 13.72 9.06 -3.25
CA GLY A 165 13.87 9.31 -1.81
C GLY A 165 13.80 10.79 -1.40
N ARG A 166 14.12 11.72 -2.32
CA ARG A 166 14.02 13.18 -2.05
C ARG A 166 12.58 13.69 -2.03
N ILE A 167 11.67 12.96 -2.66
CA ILE A 167 10.25 13.30 -2.73
C ILE A 167 9.58 13.14 -1.36
N LYS A 168 10.14 12.28 -0.51
CA LYS A 168 9.58 11.92 0.78
C LYS A 168 10.00 12.88 1.90
N SER A 169 9.88 14.20 1.70
CA SER A 169 9.72 15.10 2.84
C SER A 169 8.31 14.99 3.48
N ARG A 170 7.69 13.81 3.43
CA ARG A 170 6.49 13.47 4.19
C ARG A 170 6.98 13.08 5.59
N LYS A 171 7.20 14.05 6.47
CA LYS A 171 7.35 13.76 7.90
C LYS A 171 6.01 13.20 8.37
N GLU A 172 5.93 11.88 8.49
CA GLU A 172 4.88 11.27 9.29
C GLU A 172 5.02 11.81 10.72
N PRO A 173 3.92 12.13 11.39
CA PRO A 173 4.00 12.60 12.75
C PRO A 173 4.41 11.45 13.68
N ASP A 174 5.13 11.76 14.76
CA ASP A 174 5.71 10.78 15.69
C ASP A 174 4.65 9.82 16.28
N TRP A 175 3.41 10.27 16.43
CA TRP A 175 2.31 9.44 16.90
C TRP A 175 1.95 8.30 15.93
N LEU A 176 2.19 8.47 14.63
CA LEU A 176 1.87 7.47 13.64
C LEU A 176 2.87 6.31 13.66
N GLU A 177 4.12 6.58 14.06
CA GLU A 177 5.14 5.55 14.26
C GLU A 177 4.75 4.60 15.40
N SER A 178 4.18 5.13 16.50
CA SER A 178 3.77 4.32 17.65
C SER A 178 2.63 3.35 17.28
N VAL A 179 1.67 3.82 16.49
CA VAL A 179 0.54 3.02 15.98
C VAL A 179 1.01 1.93 15.02
N LYS A 180 2.01 2.22 14.19
CA LYS A 180 2.57 1.29 13.21
C LYS A 180 3.56 0.27 13.77
N SER A 181 3.82 0.29 15.09
CA SER A 181 4.67 -0.71 15.75
C SER A 181 4.13 -2.15 15.65
N VAL A 182 2.91 -2.34 15.17
CA VAL A 182 2.34 -3.67 14.90
C VAL A 182 2.97 -4.26 13.64
N ASP A 183 3.63 -5.41 13.78
CA ASP A 183 4.19 -6.16 12.65
C ASP A 183 3.05 -6.77 11.81
N ILE A 184 2.94 -6.32 10.56
CA ILE A 184 1.98 -6.83 9.59
C ILE A 184 2.72 -7.31 8.37
N ARG A 185 2.42 -8.55 7.97
CA ARG A 185 2.91 -9.14 6.74
C ARG A 185 1.76 -9.67 5.90
N LEU A 186 1.52 -9.03 4.76
CA LEU A 186 0.58 -9.54 3.77
C LEU A 186 1.23 -10.67 2.95
N ILE A 187 0.62 -11.86 2.97
CA ILE A 187 1.03 -12.98 2.11
C ILE A 187 -0.03 -13.16 1.02
N GLU A 188 0.27 -12.69 -0.19
CA GLU A 188 -0.64 -12.75 -1.34
C GLU A 188 -0.80 -14.18 -1.88
N SER A 189 -1.68 -14.39 -2.86
CA SER A 189 -2.01 -15.72 -3.39
C SER A 189 -0.93 -16.34 -4.28
N GLN A 190 0.05 -15.58 -4.75
CA GLN A 190 1.11 -16.04 -5.67
C GLN A 190 2.37 -16.54 -4.93
N ARG A 191 2.18 -17.42 -3.94
CA ARG A 191 3.24 -17.82 -2.97
C ARG A 191 4.31 -18.80 -3.52
N LEU A 192 4.18 -19.22 -4.78
CA LEU A 192 4.99 -20.29 -5.39
C LEU A 192 5.90 -19.80 -6.53
N LEU A 193 5.97 -18.49 -6.76
CA LEU A 193 6.81 -17.91 -7.79
C LEU A 193 7.99 -17.20 -7.12
N ASN A 194 9.17 -17.81 -7.19
CA ASN A 194 10.43 -17.13 -6.86
C ASN A 194 10.97 -16.49 -8.13
N PHE A 195 10.97 -15.15 -8.15
CA PHE A 195 11.73 -14.40 -9.15
C PHE A 195 13.16 -14.25 -8.62
N VAL A 196 14.07 -15.09 -9.12
CA VAL A 196 15.50 -14.94 -8.85
C VAL A 196 16.05 -13.91 -9.83
N PRO A 197 16.54 -12.74 -9.36
CA PRO A 197 17.24 -11.82 -10.24
C PRO A 197 18.56 -12.49 -10.65
N GLU A 198 18.68 -12.91 -11.91
CA GLU A 198 19.96 -13.32 -12.47
C GLU A 198 20.94 -12.13 -12.36
N ARG A 199 21.93 -12.26 -11.49
CA ARG A 199 23.09 -11.36 -11.46
C ARG A 199 23.97 -11.64 -12.68
N SER A 200 23.49 -11.35 -13.89
CA SER A 200 24.32 -11.41 -15.10
C SER A 200 24.58 -10.01 -15.64
N SER A 201 25.87 -9.68 -15.80
CA SER A 201 26.39 -8.37 -16.20
C SER A 201 26.27 -8.09 -17.72
N LYS A 202 25.28 -8.66 -18.41
CA LYS A 202 25.14 -8.51 -19.87
C LYS A 202 24.01 -7.54 -20.25
N ARG A 203 24.35 -6.58 -21.11
CA ARG A 203 23.57 -5.43 -21.60
C ARG A 203 22.35 -5.77 -22.50
N TYR A 204 21.64 -6.86 -22.25
CA TYR A 204 20.37 -7.15 -22.92
C TYR A 204 19.34 -7.64 -21.89
N PRO A 205 18.12 -7.07 -21.85
CA PRO A 205 17.09 -7.49 -20.92
C PRO A 205 16.59 -8.87 -21.37
N LYS A 206 17.01 -9.92 -20.69
CA LYS A 206 16.30 -11.20 -20.73
C LYS A 206 15.22 -11.15 -19.65
N LEU A 207 14.00 -11.57 -19.99
CA LEU A 207 12.89 -11.68 -19.05
C LEU A 207 13.35 -12.46 -17.81
N PRO A 208 12.93 -12.06 -16.60
CA PRO A 208 13.26 -12.79 -15.39
C PRO A 208 12.71 -14.22 -15.50
N THR A 209 13.58 -15.20 -15.22
CA THR A 209 13.23 -16.61 -15.30
C THR A 209 12.37 -16.96 -14.09
N ILE A 210 11.13 -17.35 -14.35
CA ILE A 210 10.20 -17.79 -13.30
C ILE A 210 10.66 -19.16 -12.83
N LEU A 211 11.19 -19.25 -11.61
CA LEU A 211 11.53 -20.53 -10.99
C LEU A 211 10.47 -20.89 -9.95
N ASN A 212 10.13 -22.17 -9.90
CA ASN A 212 9.29 -22.71 -8.83
C ASN A 212 10.06 -22.58 -7.51
N THR A 213 9.44 -21.98 -6.50
CA THR A 213 10.03 -21.76 -5.16
C THR A 213 10.61 -23.04 -4.55
N VAL A 214 10.02 -24.20 -4.85
CA VAL A 214 10.52 -25.51 -4.38
C VAL A 214 11.89 -25.85 -4.99
N SER A 215 12.12 -25.51 -6.26
CA SER A 215 13.39 -25.75 -6.94
C SER A 215 14.50 -24.86 -6.37
N ALA A 216 14.19 -23.58 -6.13
CA ALA A 216 15.15 -22.63 -5.56
C ALA A 216 15.60 -23.03 -4.14
N TYR A 217 14.66 -23.46 -3.28
CA TYR A 217 14.99 -23.92 -1.93
C TYR A 217 15.68 -25.28 -1.90
N SER A 218 15.47 -26.14 -2.91
CA SER A 218 16.17 -27.43 -2.99
C SER A 218 17.67 -27.26 -3.25
N GLU A 219 18.06 -26.22 -3.99
CA GLU A 219 19.47 -25.90 -4.25
C GLU A 219 20.16 -25.31 -3.01
N GLU A 220 19.48 -24.44 -2.24
CA GLU A 220 20.04 -23.88 -0.98
C GLU A 220 20.16 -24.92 0.14
N ILE A 221 19.30 -25.93 0.19
CA ILE A 221 19.39 -27.01 1.19
C ILE A 221 20.44 -28.06 0.81
N ALA A 222 20.78 -28.17 -0.48
CA ALA A 222 21.78 -29.12 -0.98
C ALA A 222 23.23 -28.57 -0.92
N SER A 223 23.41 -27.30 -0.56
CA SER A 223 24.71 -26.63 -0.32
C SER A 223 25.07 -26.55 1.16
#